data_AF-A0A353P8B0-F1
#
_entry.id   AF-A0A353P8B0-F1
#
_cell.length_a   1.000
_cell.length_b   1.000
_cell.length_c   1.000
_cell.angle_alpha   90.00
_cell.angle_beta   90.00
_cell.angle_gamma   90.00
#
_symmetry.space_group_name_H-M   'P 1'
#
loop_
_entity.id
_entity.type
_entity.pdbx_description
1 polymer ?
#
loop_
_entity_poly.entity_id
_entity_poly.type
_entity_poly.pdbx_seq_one_letter_code
_entity_poly.pdbx_strand_id
1 'polypeptide(L)'
;MMLIENLLIGVIHIAFAAIDVLFLVILLKVIYDRWQIAWIEPILTAIRPMMSVVMNRFAALVLKATGKSYPEKTWLVLLIICLLVIRFLIVSILR
;
A
#
# COMPACT_ATOMS: atom_id res chain seq x y z
N MET A 1 12.17 17.79 -24.25
CA MET A 1 11.94 16.34 -24.06
C MET A 1 12.65 15.82 -22.82
N MET A 2 13.97 15.97 -22.69
CA MET A 2 14.74 15.47 -21.55
C MET A 2 14.26 15.91 -20.15
N LEU A 3 13.76 17.14 -19.98
CA LEU A 3 13.24 17.60 -18.67
C LEU A 3 11.94 16.88 -18.25
N ILE A 4 11.05 16.61 -19.22
CA ILE A 4 9.77 15.95 -18.96
C ILE A 4 10.00 14.47 -18.66
N GLU A 5 10.89 13.82 -19.39
CA GLU A 5 11.30 12.43 -19.17
C GLU A 5 11.93 12.25 -17.79
N ASN A 6 12.87 13.13 -17.40
CA ASN A 6 13.50 13.09 -16.08
C ASN A 6 12.48 13.35 -14.95
N LEU A 7 11.53 14.26 -15.16
CA LEU A 7 10.47 14.50 -14.19
C LEU A 7 9.56 13.27 -14.03
N LEU A 8 9.21 12.61 -15.13
CA LEU A 8 8.39 11.39 -15.11
C LEU A 8 9.10 10.26 -14.35
N ILE A 9 10.38 10.05 -14.61
CA ILE A 9 11.21 9.07 -13.91
C ILE A 9 11.27 9.39 -12.41
N GLY A 10 11.45 10.66 -12.06
CA GLY A 10 11.43 11.11 -10.67
C GLY A 10 10.10 10.83 -9.96
N VAL A 11 8.97 11.13 -10.61
CA VAL A 11 7.63 10.85 -10.08
C VAL A 11 7.41 9.35 -9.88
N ILE A 12 7.85 8.53 -10.85
CA ILE A 12 7.77 7.07 -10.75
C ILE A 12 8.56 6.57 -9.54
N HIS A 13 9.79 7.06 -9.32
CA HIS A 13 10.60 6.69 -8.16
C HIS A 13 9.98 7.11 -6.82
N ILE A 14 9.38 8.30 -6.74
CA ILE A 14 8.68 8.73 -5.53
C ILE A 14 7.46 7.85 -5.27
N ALA A 15 6.70 7.51 -6.32
CA ALA A 15 5.58 6.59 -6.21
C ALA A 15 6.01 5.19 -5.73
N PHE A 16 7.18 4.71 -6.17
CA PHE A 16 7.76 3.46 -5.68
C PHE A 16 8.08 3.51 -4.19
N ALA A 17 8.78 4.56 -3.73
CA ALA A 17 9.08 4.71 -2.32
C ALA A 17 7.80 4.76 -1.48
N ALA A 18 6.75 5.44 -1.98
CA ALA A 18 5.46 5.48 -1.32
C ALA A 18 4.79 4.09 -1.22
N ILE A 19 4.87 3.28 -2.28
CA ILE A 19 4.37 1.89 -2.29
C ILE A 19 5.11 1.03 -1.26
N ASP A 20 6.43 1.15 -1.18
CA ASP A 20 7.24 0.39 -0.22
C ASP A 20 6.95 0.81 1.23
N VAL A 21 6.75 2.11 1.50
CA VAL A 21 6.32 2.61 2.81
C VAL A 21 4.94 2.07 3.17
N LEU A 22 3.98 2.09 2.25
CA LEU A 22 2.64 1.51 2.46
C LEU A 22 2.74 0.02 2.79
N PHE A 23 3.55 -0.72 2.04
CA PHE A 23 3.77 -2.15 2.27
C PHE A 23 4.36 -2.42 3.66
N LEU A 24 5.37 -1.64 4.07
CA LEU A 24 5.98 -1.73 5.39
C LEU A 24 4.96 -1.49 6.50
N VAL A 25 4.12 -0.46 6.38
CA VAL A 25 3.08 -0.13 7.37
C VAL A 25 2.06 -1.25 7.50
N ILE A 26 1.66 -1.85 6.39
CA ILE A 26 0.71 -2.98 6.40
C ILE A 26 1.34 -4.21 7.06
N LEU A 27 2.58 -4.52 6.73
CA LEU A 27 3.33 -5.59 7.42
C LEU A 27 3.42 -5.34 8.92
N LEU A 28 3.71 -4.09 9.31
CA LEU A 28 3.78 -3.70 10.72
C LEU A 28 2.44 -3.92 11.43
N LYS A 29 1.32 -3.60 10.76
CA LYS A 29 -0.03 -3.88 11.27
C LYS A 29 -0.26 -5.38 11.46
N VAL A 30 0.10 -6.20 10.46
CA VAL A 30 -0.04 -7.68 10.54
C VAL A 30 0.81 -8.27 11.66
N ILE A 31 2.04 -7.79 11.82
CA ILE A 31 2.95 -8.21 12.90
C ILE A 31 2.34 -7.84 14.25
N TYR A 32 1.85 -6.61 14.40
CA TYR A 32 1.20 -6.17 15.64
C TYR A 32 -0.05 -6.96 15.95
N ASP A 33 -0.94 -7.19 14.97
CA ASP A 33 -2.16 -7.97 15.17
C ASP A 33 -1.86 -9.39 15.69
N ARG A 34 -0.72 -9.97 15.27
CA ARG A 34 -0.31 -11.33 15.67
C ARG A 34 0.52 -11.38 16.95
N TRP A 35 1.40 -10.40 17.21
CA TRP A 35 2.39 -10.44 18.29
C TRP A 35 2.16 -9.40 19.39
N GLN A 36 1.25 -8.44 19.17
CA GLN A 36 0.85 -7.39 20.13
C GLN A 36 2.04 -6.67 20.78
N ILE A 37 3.04 -6.34 19.98
CA ILE A 37 4.31 -5.79 20.46
C ILE A 37 4.11 -4.32 20.86
N ALA A 38 4.27 -4.00 22.15
CA ALA A 38 3.93 -2.70 22.73
C ALA A 38 4.63 -1.48 22.09
N TRP A 39 5.87 -1.61 21.61
CA TRP A 39 6.57 -0.47 20.98
C TRP A 39 6.06 -0.12 19.58
N ILE A 40 5.30 -1.02 18.94
CA ILE A 40 4.73 -0.83 17.61
C ILE A 40 3.38 -0.09 17.68
N GLU A 41 2.66 -0.22 18.80
CA GLU A 41 1.38 0.43 19.04
C GLU A 41 1.37 1.95 18.77
N PRO A 42 2.33 2.75 19.28
CA PRO A 42 2.35 4.19 19.00
C PRO A 42 2.57 4.51 17.50
N ILE A 43 3.37 3.69 16.81
CA ILE A 43 3.63 3.85 15.37
C ILE A 43 2.35 3.59 14.57
N LEU A 44 1.65 2.50 14.87
CA LEU A 44 0.37 2.18 14.20
C LEU A 44 -0.71 3.20 14.51
N THR A 45 -0.72 3.74 15.72
CA THR A 45 -1.66 4.80 16.11
C THR A 45 -1.41 6.08 15.31
N ALA A 46 -0.16 6.48 15.14
CA ALA A 46 0.21 7.64 14.33
C ALA A 46 -0.16 7.48 12.85
N ILE A 47 -0.05 6.26 12.30
CA ILE A 47 -0.27 5.99 10.88
C ILE A 47 -1.72 5.57 10.58
N ARG A 48 -2.52 5.25 11.60
CA ARG A 48 -3.95 4.90 11.48
C ARG A 48 -4.76 5.80 10.55
N PRO A 49 -4.72 7.15 10.63
CA PRO A 49 -5.52 8.00 9.73
C PRO A 49 -5.13 7.81 8.26
N MET A 50 -3.83 7.72 7.96
CA MET A 50 -3.34 7.46 6.60
C MET A 50 -3.82 6.10 6.10
N MET A 51 -3.69 5.04 6.91
CA MET A 51 -4.18 3.71 6.56
C MET A 51 -5.68 3.69 6.29
N SER A 52 -6.48 4.37 7.12
CA SER A 52 -7.93 4.44 6.94
C SER A 52 -8.30 5.03 5.59
N VAL A 53 -7.64 6.12 5.18
CA VAL A 53 -7.86 6.74 3.87
C VAL A 53 -7.52 5.78 2.74
N VAL A 54 -6.34 5.14 2.80
CA VAL A 54 -5.89 4.19 1.77
C VAL A 54 -6.84 3.00 1.65
N MET A 55 -7.21 2.40 2.79
CA MET A 55 -8.13 1.27 2.84
C MET A 55 -9.53 1.63 2.33
N ASN A 56 -10.06 2.79 2.69
CA ASN A 56 -11.36 3.25 2.23
C ASN A 56 -11.38 3.51 0.72
N ARG A 57 -10.31 4.13 0.19
CA ARG A 57 -10.16 4.35 -1.27
C ARG A 57 -10.05 3.03 -2.02
N PHE A 58 -9.27 2.09 -1.50
CA PHE A 58 -9.11 0.77 -2.10
C PHE A 58 -10.41 -0.04 -2.05
N ALA A 59 -11.08 -0.08 -0.90
CA ALA A 59 -12.38 -0.73 -0.76
C ALA A 59 -13.41 -0.14 -1.73
N ALA A 60 -13.45 1.19 -1.88
CA ALA A 60 -14.34 1.85 -2.85
C ALA A 60 -14.01 1.46 -4.31
N LEU A 61 -12.73 1.38 -4.67
CA LEU A 61 -12.31 0.98 -6.03
C LEU A 61 -12.71 -0.47 -6.34
N VAL A 62 -12.46 -1.38 -5.41
CA VAL A 62 -12.78 -2.81 -5.63
C VAL A 62 -14.27 -3.07 -5.52
N LEU A 63 -14.99 -2.37 -4.63
CA LEU A 63 -16.45 -2.40 -4.60
C LEU A 63 -17.03 -1.95 -5.95
N LYS A 64 -16.47 -0.88 -6.54
CA LYS A 64 -16.87 -0.41 -7.87
C LYS A 64 -16.53 -1.42 -8.98
N ALA A 65 -15.42 -2.14 -8.87
CA ALA A 65 -14.99 -3.11 -9.87
C ALA A 65 -15.71 -4.47 -9.76
N THR A 66 -16.01 -4.93 -8.54
CA THR A 66 -16.49 -6.30 -8.26
C THR A 66 -17.91 -6.36 -7.71
N GLY A 67 -18.47 -5.23 -7.27
CA GLY A 67 -19.78 -5.14 -6.61
C GLY A 67 -19.84 -5.79 -5.22
N LYS A 68 -18.71 -6.26 -4.67
CA LYS A 68 -18.67 -7.01 -3.41
C LYS A 68 -17.94 -6.25 -2.32
N SER A 69 -18.50 -6.30 -1.11
CA SER A 69 -17.84 -5.84 0.12
C SER A 69 -17.25 -7.04 0.85
N TYR A 70 -15.99 -6.92 1.27
CA TYR A 70 -15.26 -7.95 2.01
C TYR A 70 -14.92 -7.47 3.44
N PRO A 71 -14.61 -8.37 4.38
CA PRO A 71 -14.13 -7.98 5.70
C PRO A 71 -12.73 -7.33 5.63
N GLU A 72 -12.41 -6.44 6.57
CA GLU A 72 -11.17 -5.63 6.60
C GLU A 72 -9.88 -6.46 6.41
N LYS A 73 -9.82 -7.65 7.01
CA LYS A 73 -8.68 -8.58 6.86
C LYS A 73 -8.48 -9.01 5.40
N THR A 74 -9.57 -9.24 4.67
CA THR A 74 -9.52 -9.60 3.24
C THR A 74 -9.07 -8.42 2.41
N TRP A 75 -9.49 -7.20 2.75
CA TRP A 75 -9.01 -5.98 2.08
C TRP A 75 -7.50 -5.80 2.25
N LEU A 76 -6.97 -6.02 3.46
CA LEU A 76 -5.54 -5.94 3.73
C LEU A 76 -4.76 -6.95 2.89
N VAL A 77 -5.21 -8.21 2.85
CA VAL A 77 -4.57 -9.26 2.05
C VAL A 77 -4.62 -8.94 0.56
N LEU A 78 -5.78 -8.51 0.04
CA LEU A 78 -5.93 -8.14 -1.36
C LEU A 78 -5.02 -6.95 -1.72
N LEU A 79 -4.90 -5.98 -0.81
CA LEU A 79 -4.04 -4.81 -1.00
C LEU A 79 -2.56 -5.20 -1.00
N ILE A 80 -2.12 -6.11 -0.11
CA ILE A 80 -0.77 -6.70 -0.14
C ILE A 80 -0.50 -7.36 -1.50
N ILE A 81 -1.42 -8.20 -1.98
CA ILE A 81 -1.28 -8.89 -3.27
C ILE A 81 -1.17 -7.87 -4.41
N CYS A 82 -2.06 -6.86 -4.45
CA CYS A 82 -2.01 -5.81 -5.45
C CYS A 82 -0.67 -5.05 -5.43
N LEU A 83 -0.17 -4.67 -4.25
CA LEU A 83 1.12 -3.97 -4.12
C LEU A 83 2.29 -4.86 -4.61
N LEU A 84 2.28 -6.15 -4.30
CA LEU A 84 3.30 -7.10 -4.79
C LEU A 84 3.27 -7.26 -6.30
N VAL A 85 2.08 -7.40 -6.90
CA VAL A 85 1.91 -7.49 -8.35
C VAL A 85 2.37 -6.21 -9.04
N ILE A 86 1.98 -5.04 -8.52
CA ILE A 86 2.44 -3.74 -9.02
C ILE A 86 3.96 -3.65 -8.94
N ARG A 87 4.56 -3.99 -7.79
CA ARG A 87 6.01 -3.98 -7.62
C ARG A 87 6.71 -4.90 -8.62
N PHE A 88 6.20 -6.12 -8.81
CA PHE A 88 6.76 -7.08 -9.76
C PHE A 88 6.68 -6.59 -11.22
N LEU A 89 5.52 -6.07 -11.63
CA LEU A 89 5.32 -5.55 -12.99
C LEU A 89 6.30 -4.41 -13.28
N ILE A 90 6.46 -3.46 -12.36
CA ILE A 90 7.31 -2.32 -12.63
C ILE A 90 8.80 -2.71 -12.55
N VAL A 91 9.22 -3.59 -11.63
CA VAL A 91 10.59 -4.14 -11.64
C VAL A 91 10.91 -4.85 -12.96
N SER A 92 9.93 -5.54 -13.54
CA SER A 92 10.08 -6.21 -14.83
C SER A 92 10.13 -5.24 -16.02
N ILE A 93 9.55 -4.04 -15.90
CA ILE A 93 9.58 -2.99 -16.93
C ILE A 93 10.87 -2.16 -16.83
N LEU A 94 11.41 -1.97 -15.62
CA LEU A 94 12.60 -1.14 -15.38
C LEU A 94 13.93 -1.88 -15.64
N ARG A 95 13.88 -3.20 -15.86
CA ARG A 95 15.03 -4.08 -16.10
C ARG A 95 15.13 -4.43 -17.57
#